data_AF-A0A316ZG68-F1
#
_entry.id   AF-A0A316ZG68-F1
#
_cell.length_a   1.000
_cell.length_b   1.000
_cell.length_c   1.000
_cell.angle_alpha   90.00
_cell.angle_beta   90.00
_cell.angle_gamma   90.00
#
_symmetry.space_group_name_H-M   'P 1'
#
loop_
_entity.id
_entity.type
_entity.pdbx_description
1 polymer ?
#
loop_
_entity_poly.entity_id
_entity_poly.type
_entity_poly.pdbx_seq_one_letter_code
_entity_poly.pdbx_strand_id
1 'polypeptide(L)'
;MSTDSKVQAHITGAEGKLPADDVGKHHHDERPAHEQGKENSHAALDAKDEKSIANKLDAAAKADKAEKQAENEPGPRPTDAAAANGNEPSKGAKIDEQIELEEEAEIARKDAAKAQAKANK
;
A
#
# COMPACT_ATOMS: atom_id res chain seq x y z
N MET A 1 -29.97 -3.08 33.12
CA MET A 1 -28.80 -3.07 32.21
C MET A 1 -29.24 -3.82 30.96
N SER A 2 -29.53 -3.11 29.87
CA SER A 2 -30.09 -3.70 28.62
C SER A 2 -28.97 -3.85 27.60
N THR A 3 -28.76 -5.06 27.10
CA THR A 3 -27.80 -5.38 26.04
C THR A 3 -28.58 -5.60 24.74
N ASP A 4 -28.84 -4.52 24.00
CA ASP A 4 -29.40 -4.62 22.66
C ASP A 4 -28.26 -4.71 21.64
N SER A 5 -27.97 -5.95 21.23
CA SER A 5 -27.00 -6.27 20.18
C SER A 5 -27.66 -6.08 18.81
N LYS A 6 -27.24 -5.06 18.06
CA LYS A 6 -27.76 -4.77 16.73
C LYS A 6 -26.91 -5.46 15.67
N VAL A 7 -27.34 -6.64 15.24
CA VAL A 7 -26.80 -7.32 14.06
C VAL A 7 -27.31 -6.61 12.82
N GLN A 8 -26.42 -5.97 12.05
CA GLN A 8 -26.77 -5.26 10.83
C GLN A 8 -26.68 -6.22 9.63
N ALA A 9 -27.85 -6.48 9.01
CA ALA A 9 -27.97 -7.25 7.79
C ALA A 9 -27.49 -6.43 6.59
N HIS A 10 -26.50 -6.95 5.86
CA HIS A 10 -26.07 -6.44 4.56
C HIS A 10 -26.69 -7.30 3.46
N ILE A 11 -27.73 -6.80 2.79
CA ILE A 11 -28.16 -7.33 1.49
C ILE A 11 -28.85 -6.24 0.65
N THR A 12 -28.06 -5.70 -0.28
CA THR A 12 -28.34 -5.48 -1.72
C THR A 12 -29.66 -4.86 -2.19
N GLY A 13 -29.53 -3.81 -3.02
CA GLY A 13 -30.56 -3.31 -3.96
C GLY A 13 -30.27 -1.85 -4.32
N ALA A 14 -29.46 -1.56 -5.34
CA ALA A 14 -29.87 -1.39 -6.73
C ALA A 14 -30.55 -0.03 -7.01
N GLU A 15 -29.87 0.74 -7.87
CA GLU A 15 -30.39 1.78 -8.78
C GLU A 15 -30.85 3.13 -8.19
N GLY A 16 -29.94 4.11 -8.27
CA GLY A 16 -30.26 5.53 -8.16
C GLY A 16 -29.31 6.36 -9.02
N LYS A 17 -29.79 6.77 -10.21
CA LYS A 17 -29.09 7.68 -11.12
C LYS A 17 -28.89 9.04 -10.43
N LEU A 18 -27.65 9.38 -10.10
CA LEU A 18 -27.33 10.67 -9.48
C LEU A 18 -27.33 11.80 -10.53
N PRO A 19 -27.90 12.98 -10.24
CA PRO A 19 -27.92 14.14 -11.14
C PRO A 19 -26.52 14.79 -11.27
N ALA A 20 -26.28 15.38 -12.43
CA ALA A 20 -24.96 15.80 -12.91
C ALA A 20 -24.41 17.13 -12.34
N ASP A 21 -24.95 17.64 -11.23
CA ASP A 21 -24.66 19.00 -10.75
C ASP A 21 -23.87 19.07 -9.42
N ASP A 22 -23.46 17.94 -8.81
CA ASP A 22 -22.75 17.94 -7.53
C ASP A 22 -21.22 17.97 -7.68
N VAL A 23 -20.69 19.01 -8.33
CA VAL A 23 -19.24 19.27 -8.37
C VAL A 23 -18.89 20.36 -7.35
N GLY A 24 -19.07 20.06 -6.06
CA GLY A 24 -18.39 20.80 -5.00
C GLY A 24 -19.22 21.09 -3.77
N LYS A 25 -19.07 20.24 -2.75
CA LYS A 25 -18.66 20.57 -1.36
C LYS A 25 -18.96 19.40 -0.43
N HIS A 26 -18.08 18.40 -0.40
CA HIS A 26 -18.09 17.39 0.66
C HIS A 26 -17.25 17.91 1.84
N HIS A 27 -17.89 18.58 2.80
CA HIS A 27 -17.27 18.91 4.09
C HIS A 27 -17.44 17.82 5.16
N HIS A 28 -18.07 16.69 4.81
CA HIS A 28 -18.13 15.49 5.64
C HIS A 28 -17.83 14.28 4.77
N ASP A 29 -16.57 13.88 4.80
CA ASP A 29 -16.11 12.67 4.14
C ASP A 29 -16.18 11.52 5.15
N GLU A 30 -17.26 10.73 5.10
CA GLU A 30 -17.51 9.60 6.01
C GLU A 30 -16.67 8.34 5.68
N ARG A 31 -15.74 8.44 4.73
CA ARG A 31 -14.79 7.37 4.41
C ARG A 31 -13.88 7.08 5.62
N PRO A 32 -13.51 5.81 5.85
CA PRO A 32 -12.57 5.47 6.92
C PRO A 32 -11.23 6.20 6.74
N ALA A 33 -10.54 6.50 7.83
CA ALA A 33 -9.36 7.38 7.85
C ALA A 33 -8.20 6.96 6.91
N HIS A 34 -8.13 5.69 6.51
CA HIS A 34 -7.15 5.19 5.54
C HIS A 34 -7.55 5.43 4.08
N GLU A 35 -8.84 5.67 3.80
CA GLU A 35 -9.39 6.06 2.49
C GLU A 35 -9.51 7.58 2.36
N GLN A 36 -9.42 8.31 3.47
CA GLN A 36 -9.50 9.76 3.51
C GLN A 36 -8.19 10.36 2.98
N GLY A 37 -8.29 11.18 1.93
CA GLY A 37 -7.13 11.90 1.39
C GLY A 37 -6.61 12.95 2.38
N LYS A 38 -5.29 13.15 2.45
CA LYS A 38 -4.68 14.15 3.32
C LYS A 38 -5.18 15.56 2.97
N GLU A 39 -5.54 16.35 3.98
CA GLU A 39 -5.94 17.75 3.80
C GLU A 39 -4.88 18.53 3.01
N ASN A 40 -5.33 19.28 1.99
CA ASN A 40 -4.51 20.01 1.00
C ASN A 40 -3.76 19.15 -0.04
N SER A 41 -4.20 17.92 -0.28
CA SER A 41 -3.71 17.14 -1.42
C SER A 41 -4.43 17.58 -2.71
N HIS A 42 -3.73 18.30 -3.59
CA HIS A 42 -4.24 18.57 -4.94
C HIS A 42 -4.28 17.27 -5.75
N ALA A 43 -5.39 17.01 -6.45
CA ALA A 43 -5.46 15.89 -7.38
C ALA A 43 -4.52 16.15 -8.57
N ALA A 44 -3.83 15.12 -9.07
CA ALA A 44 -2.90 15.28 -10.20
C ALA A 44 -3.61 15.77 -11.48
N LEU A 45 -4.90 15.47 -11.63
CA LEU A 45 -5.76 15.86 -12.74
C LEU A 45 -6.71 17.02 -12.38
N ASP A 46 -6.44 17.76 -11.31
CA ASP A 46 -7.24 18.93 -10.96
C ASP A 46 -7.19 19.98 -12.09
N ALA A 47 -8.37 20.36 -12.56
CA ALA A 47 -8.55 21.35 -13.62
C ALA A 47 -8.26 22.77 -13.13
N LYS A 48 -8.37 23.02 -11.82
CA LYS A 48 -8.02 24.30 -11.18
C LYS A 48 -6.54 24.41 -10.84
N ASP A 49 -5.78 23.34 -11.06
CA ASP A 49 -4.35 23.31 -10.80
C ASP A 49 -3.59 23.96 -11.96
N GLU A 50 -2.85 25.03 -11.62
CA GLU A 50 -2.05 25.85 -12.52
C GLU A 50 -0.78 25.17 -13.03
N LYS A 51 -0.49 23.92 -12.63
CA LYS A 51 0.61 23.13 -13.21
C LYS A 51 0.42 23.00 -14.72
N SER A 52 1.49 23.28 -15.48
CA SER A 52 1.53 23.08 -16.92
C SER A 52 1.35 21.60 -17.30
N ILE A 53 0.87 21.34 -18.52
CA ILE A 53 0.69 19.97 -19.04
C ILE A 53 2.01 19.19 -19.00
N ALA A 54 3.13 19.83 -19.36
CA ALA A 54 4.46 19.22 -19.29
C ALA A 54 4.80 18.78 -17.85
N ASN A 55 4.57 19.63 -16.86
CA ASN A 55 4.84 19.30 -15.45
C ASN A 55 3.93 18.18 -14.94
N LYS A 56 2.66 18.14 -15.37
CA LYS A 56 1.72 17.05 -15.02
C LYS A 56 2.20 15.70 -15.61
N LEU A 57 2.64 15.69 -16.85
CA LEU A 57 3.18 14.48 -17.51
C LEU A 57 4.48 14.00 -16.85
N ASP A 58 5.39 14.90 -16.55
CA ASP A 58 6.65 14.55 -15.89
C ASP A 58 6.42 13.98 -14.48
N ALA A 59 5.47 14.55 -13.73
CA ALA A 59 5.09 14.03 -12.43
C ALA A 59 4.51 12.62 -12.51
N ALA A 60 3.62 12.37 -13.48
CA ALA A 60 3.04 11.04 -13.71
C ALA A 60 4.11 10.02 -14.12
N ALA A 61 5.04 10.39 -15.00
CA ALA A 61 6.14 9.51 -15.41
C ALA A 61 7.11 9.17 -14.27
N LYS A 62 7.34 10.11 -13.35
CA LYS A 62 8.14 9.85 -12.13
C LYS A 62 7.41 8.93 -11.16
N ALA A 63 6.10 9.11 -10.98
CA ALA A 63 5.29 8.24 -10.13
C ALA A 63 5.29 6.79 -10.63
N ASP A 64 5.05 6.56 -11.93
CA ASP A 64 5.09 5.22 -12.54
C ASP A 64 6.47 4.56 -12.42
N LYS A 65 7.55 5.33 -12.55
CA LYS A 65 8.91 4.81 -12.31
C LYS A 65 9.15 4.46 -10.85
N ALA A 66 8.68 5.28 -9.91
CA ALA A 66 8.82 5.03 -8.49
C ALA A 66 8.02 3.80 -8.05
N GLU A 67 6.81 3.59 -8.58
CA GLU A 67 6.01 2.39 -8.32
C GLU A 67 6.72 1.13 -8.85
N LYS A 68 7.25 1.16 -10.07
CA LYS A 68 8.01 0.03 -10.63
C LYS A 68 9.29 -0.28 -9.87
N GLN A 69 9.94 0.74 -9.32
CA GLN A 69 11.11 0.57 -8.47
C GLN A 69 10.72 0.00 -7.10
N ALA A 70 9.67 0.52 -6.47
CA ALA A 70 9.15 0.02 -5.21
C ALA A 70 8.66 -1.43 -5.31
N GLU A 71 8.13 -1.85 -6.46
CA GLU A 71 7.72 -3.24 -6.69
C GLU A 71 8.90 -4.20 -6.90
N ASN A 72 10.07 -3.70 -7.33
CA ASN A 72 11.28 -4.52 -7.51
C ASN A 72 12.26 -4.47 -6.33
N GLU A 73 12.12 -3.52 -5.42
CA GLU A 73 12.98 -3.45 -4.24
C GLU A 73 12.50 -4.44 -3.17
N PRO A 74 13.40 -5.28 -2.61
CA PRO A 74 13.06 -6.04 -1.43
C PRO A 74 12.67 -5.05 -0.33
N GLY A 75 11.52 -5.31 0.32
CA GLY A 75 11.01 -4.44 1.38
C GLY A 75 12.06 -4.21 2.48
N PRO A 76 11.99 -3.07 3.19
CA PRO A 76 12.93 -2.77 4.26
C PRO A 76 12.87 -3.85 5.33
N ARG A 77 14.02 -4.26 5.87
CA ARG A 77 14.08 -5.31 6.89
C ARG A 77 13.44 -4.81 8.19
N PRO A 78 12.89 -5.71 9.03
CA PRO A 78 12.21 -5.33 10.26
C PRO A 78 13.07 -4.50 11.23
N THR A 79 14.39 -4.64 11.15
CA THR A 79 15.37 -3.94 11.99
C THR A 79 15.80 -2.58 11.45
N ASP A 80 15.57 -2.31 10.17
CA ASP A 80 16.06 -1.10 9.49
C ASP A 80 15.37 0.16 10.02
N ALA A 81 14.07 0.06 10.34
CA ALA A 81 13.31 1.18 10.91
C ALA A 81 13.88 1.61 12.27
N ALA A 82 14.25 0.67 13.14
CA ALA A 82 14.84 0.99 14.43
C ALA A 82 16.26 1.58 14.28
N ALA A 83 17.08 0.95 13.43
CA ALA A 83 18.44 1.38 13.16
C ALA A 83 18.50 2.80 12.54
N ALA A 84 17.63 3.10 11.58
CA ALA A 84 17.53 4.42 10.95
C ALA A 84 17.16 5.53 11.94
N ASN A 85 16.41 5.20 12.99
CA ASN A 85 16.03 6.12 14.06
C ASN A 85 17.05 6.16 15.23
N GLY A 86 18.18 5.46 15.11
CA GLY A 86 19.22 5.39 16.16
C GLY A 86 18.81 4.60 17.40
N ASN A 87 17.76 3.79 17.30
CA ASN A 87 17.25 2.94 18.38
C ASN A 87 17.75 1.50 18.21
N GLU A 88 17.89 0.78 19.32
CA GLU A 88 18.12 -0.66 19.23
C GLU A 88 16.85 -1.39 18.75
N PRO A 89 16.95 -2.30 17.76
CA PRO A 89 15.80 -3.09 17.34
C PRO A 89 15.30 -3.99 18.46
N SER A 90 13.98 -4.18 18.49
CA SER A 90 13.31 -5.00 19.51
C SER A 90 13.77 -6.46 19.40
N LYS A 91 13.62 -7.23 20.48
CA LYS A 91 13.93 -8.67 20.47
C LYS A 91 13.14 -9.41 19.39
N GLY A 92 11.88 -9.02 19.17
CA GLY A 92 11.04 -9.58 18.10
C GLY A 92 11.61 -9.30 16.72
N ALA A 93 11.92 -8.03 16.41
CA ALA A 93 12.46 -7.65 15.11
C ALA A 93 13.80 -8.35 14.78
N LYS A 94 14.64 -8.60 15.78
CA LYS A 94 15.88 -9.39 15.61
C LYS A 94 15.59 -10.87 15.30
N ILE A 95 14.58 -11.45 15.92
CA ILE A 95 14.18 -12.85 15.69
C ILE A 95 13.53 -12.99 14.32
N ASP A 96 12.64 -12.06 13.95
CA ASP A 96 11.99 -12.05 12.65
C ASP A 96 13.03 -11.95 11.52
N GLU A 97 14.03 -11.06 11.64
CA GLU A 97 15.15 -10.99 10.69
C GLU A 97 15.95 -12.30 10.60
N GLN A 98 16.18 -12.98 11.73
CA GLN A 98 16.88 -14.26 11.73
C GLN A 98 16.09 -15.36 11.03
N ILE A 99 14.78 -15.43 11.27
CA ILE A 99 13.90 -16.41 10.64
C ILE A 99 13.82 -16.17 9.13
N GLU A 100 13.65 -14.92 8.70
CA GLU A 100 13.62 -14.55 7.27
C GLU A 100 14.91 -14.99 6.55
N LEU A 101 16.07 -14.76 7.15
CA LEU A 101 17.36 -15.17 6.59
C LEU A 101 17.53 -16.70 6.52
N GLU A 102 17.07 -17.42 7.54
CA GLU A 102 17.11 -18.88 7.57
C GLU A 102 16.16 -19.49 6.51
N GLU A 103 14.94 -18.97 6.40
CA GLU A 103 13.96 -19.41 5.41
C GLU A 103 14.43 -19.15 3.98
N GLU A 104 15.01 -17.98 3.70
CA GLU A 104 15.52 -17.64 2.37
C GLU A 104 16.69 -18.56 1.96
N ALA A 105 17.57 -18.92 2.91
CA ALA A 105 18.65 -19.87 2.67
C ALA A 105 18.13 -21.29 2.37
N GLU A 106 17.06 -21.73 3.03
CA GLU A 106 16.43 -23.01 2.76
C GLU A 106 15.71 -23.04 1.40
N ILE A 107 15.00 -21.97 1.06
CA ILE A 107 14.34 -21.82 -0.25
C ILE A 107 15.38 -21.87 -1.36
N ALA A 108 16.48 -21.12 -1.23
CA ALA A 108 17.57 -21.13 -2.22
C ALA A 108 18.18 -22.53 -2.41
N ARG A 109 18.40 -23.27 -1.32
CA ARG A 109 18.88 -24.66 -1.40
C ARG A 109 17.87 -25.57 -2.11
N LYS A 110 16.58 -25.42 -1.80
CA LYS A 110 15.51 -26.21 -2.41
C LYS A 110 15.35 -25.91 -3.89
N ASP A 111 15.48 -24.65 -4.29
CA ASP A 111 15.39 -24.24 -5.68
C ASP A 111 16.61 -24.69 -6.48
N ALA A 112 17.81 -24.64 -5.89
CA ALA A 112 19.01 -25.23 -6.48
C ALA A 112 18.85 -26.76 -6.68
N ALA A 113 18.32 -27.48 -5.68
CA ALA A 113 18.07 -28.91 -5.79
C ALA A 113 17.02 -29.25 -6.86
N LYS A 114 15.93 -28.46 -6.96
CA LYS A 114 14.93 -28.60 -8.03
C LYS A 114 15.51 -28.33 -9.41
N ALA A 115 16.36 -27.31 -9.55
CA ALA A 115 17.01 -26.99 -10.82
C ALA A 115 17.94 -28.14 -11.27
N GLN A 116 18.72 -28.72 -10.35
CA GLN A 116 19.57 -29.88 -10.63
C GLN A 116 18.76 -31.13 -10.99
N ALA A 117 17.65 -31.38 -10.29
CA ALA A 117 16.75 -32.50 -10.61
C ALA A 117 16.11 -32.35 -12.00
N LYS A 118 15.82 -31.12 -12.43
CA LYS A 118 15.31 -30.84 -13.79
C LYS A 118 16.39 -30.99 -14.86
N ALA A 119 17.65 -30.66 -14.55
CA ALA A 119 18.77 -30.79 -15.49
C ALA A 119 19.20 -32.25 -15.71
N ASN A 120 19.00 -33.12 -14.73
CA ASN A 120 19.32 -34.55 -14.80
C ASN A 120 18.18 -35.43 -15.39
N LYS A 121 17.12 -34.82 -15.93
CA LYS A 121 15.96 -35.52 -16.52
C LYS A 121 15.86 -35.21 -18.02
#